data_AF-A0A6C2UVS8-F1
#
_entry.id   AF-A0A6C2UVS8-F1
#
_cell.length_a   1.000
_cell.length_b   1.000
_cell.length_c   1.000
_cell.angle_alpha   90.00
_cell.angle_beta   90.00
_cell.angle_gamma   90.00
#
_symmetry.space_group_name_H-M   'P 1'
#
loop_
_entity.id
_entity.type
_entity.pdbx_description
1 polymer ?
#
loop_
_entity_poly.entity_id
_entity_poly.type
_entity_poly.pdbx_seq_one_letter_code
_entity_poly.pdbx_strand_id
1 'polypeptide(L)'
;MKLIMMYLVVLSSVVITGCGREDFVEISYNPDFVRLVENGRVNTVEHTHDGAGVRWIRGKVIAGEGQGIPEKFKVRITSRQLQEASTLFKENNVVFKVVPPKPMAGAYVTPMILPLLIALIWIAIIFFVLKLALRLVRAVERIAENMDK
;
A
#
# COMPACT_ATOMS: atom_id res chain seq x y z
N MET A 1 2.39 6.24 -31.86
CA MET A 1 3.17 5.16 -31.21
C MET A 1 3.96 5.64 -29.98
N LYS A 2 4.79 6.69 -30.07
CA LYS A 2 5.59 7.22 -28.93
C LYS A 2 4.76 7.64 -27.70
N LEU A 3 3.58 8.25 -27.90
CA LEU A 3 2.69 8.68 -26.83
C LEU A 3 2.05 7.51 -26.05
N ILE A 4 1.68 6.43 -26.75
CA ILE A 4 1.13 5.20 -26.15
C ILE A 4 2.22 4.50 -25.32
N MET A 5 3.45 4.48 -25.84
CA MET A 5 4.60 3.90 -25.16
C MET A 5 4.98 4.69 -23.89
N MET A 6 4.91 6.03 -23.94
CA MET A 6 5.12 6.88 -22.76
C MET A 6 4.03 6.66 -21.69
N TYR A 7 2.78 6.49 -22.11
CA TYR A 7 1.66 6.22 -21.21
C TYR A 7 1.78 4.86 -20.49
N LEU A 8 2.22 3.82 -21.21
CA LEU A 8 2.45 2.49 -20.64
C LEU A 8 3.58 2.48 -19.59
N VAL A 9 4.64 3.28 -19.82
CA VAL A 9 5.76 3.40 -18.87
C VAL A 9 5.36 4.18 -17.60
N VAL A 10 4.54 5.23 -17.74
CA VAL A 10 4.05 5.98 -16.57
C VAL A 10 3.08 5.11 -15.75
N LEU A 11 2.17 4.37 -16.39
CA LEU A 11 1.28 3.45 -15.67
C LEU A 11 2.04 2.37 -14.90
N SER A 12 3.08 1.77 -15.48
CA SER A 12 3.86 0.76 -14.78
C SER A 12 4.62 1.32 -13.57
N SER A 13 5.14 2.56 -13.66
CA SER A 13 5.84 3.21 -12.54
C SER A 13 4.92 3.56 -11.34
N VAL A 14 3.67 3.96 -11.58
CA VAL A 14 2.72 4.33 -10.52
C VAL A 14 2.23 3.11 -9.74
N VAL A 15 2.02 1.97 -10.41
CA VAL A 15 1.60 0.72 -9.76
C VAL A 15 2.67 0.18 -8.81
N ILE A 16 3.95 0.36 -9.14
CA ILE A 16 5.07 -0.12 -8.31
C ILE A 16 5.18 0.67 -6.99
N THR A 17 4.76 1.94 -6.98
CA THR A 17 4.99 2.85 -5.84
C THR A 17 3.85 2.83 -4.80
N GLY A 18 2.66 2.31 -5.16
CA GLY A 18 1.46 2.33 -4.31
C GLY A 18 1.37 1.22 -3.24
N CYS A 19 2.23 0.20 -3.29
CA CYS A 19 2.29 -0.81 -2.23
C CYS A 19 3.12 -0.27 -1.08
N GLY A 20 2.47 0.46 -0.16
CA GLY A 20 3.06 0.82 1.13
C GLY A 20 3.55 -0.45 1.82
N ARG A 21 4.85 -0.73 1.69
CA ARG A 21 5.52 -1.75 2.48
C ARG A 21 5.57 -1.22 3.89
N GLU A 22 4.74 -1.78 4.77
CA GLU A 22 5.00 -1.65 6.20
C GLU A 22 6.34 -2.36 6.46
N ASP A 23 7.37 -1.59 6.79
CA ASP A 23 8.71 -2.11 7.07
C ASP A 23 8.72 -2.83 8.43
N PHE A 24 8.40 -4.13 8.41
CA PHE A 24 8.61 -5.01 9.54
C PHE A 24 10.01 -5.59 9.49
N VAL A 25 10.79 -5.37 10.55
CA VAL A 25 12.11 -5.99 10.69
C VAL A 25 11.95 -7.43 11.13
N GLU A 26 12.62 -8.35 10.44
CA GLU A 26 12.62 -9.76 10.83
C GLU A 26 13.53 -9.97 12.04
N ILE A 27 13.02 -10.65 13.08
CA ILE A 27 13.79 -11.02 14.26
C ILE A 27 13.69 -12.53 14.50
N SER A 28 14.68 -13.09 15.19
CA SER A 28 14.68 -14.52 15.54
C SER A 28 13.61 -14.84 16.59
N TYR A 29 12.99 -16.02 16.49
CA TYR A 29 12.05 -16.52 17.50
C TYR A 29 12.74 -16.68 18.86
N ASN A 30 13.93 -17.27 18.88
CA ASN A 30 14.72 -17.48 20.10
C ASN A 30 16.16 -17.01 19.85
N PRO A 31 16.76 -16.18 20.73
CA PRO A 31 16.23 -15.67 22.00
C PRO A 31 15.46 -14.35 21.90
N ASP A 32 15.56 -13.64 20.78
CA ASP A 32 15.17 -12.23 20.70
C ASP A 32 13.68 -12.00 20.96
N PHE A 33 12.81 -12.71 20.25
CA PHE A 33 11.36 -12.54 20.40
C PHE A 33 10.85 -13.03 21.77
N VAL A 34 11.30 -14.20 22.24
CA VAL A 34 10.92 -14.72 23.56
C VAL A 34 11.30 -13.71 24.65
N ARG A 35 12.51 -13.14 24.61
CA ARG A 35 12.93 -12.10 25.54
C ARG A 35 12.07 -10.84 25.49
N LEU A 36 11.60 -10.43 24.30
CA LEU A 36 10.73 -9.26 24.20
C LEU A 36 9.39 -9.48 24.89
N VAL A 37 8.85 -10.70 24.81
CA VAL A 37 7.58 -11.08 25.43
C VAL A 37 7.73 -11.24 26.94
N GLU A 38 8.76 -11.95 27.40
CA GLU A 38 9.05 -12.17 28.83
C GLU A 38 9.36 -10.87 29.57
N ASN A 39 10.06 -9.94 28.93
CA ASN A 39 10.33 -8.62 29.51
C ASN A 39 9.12 -7.67 29.45
N GLY A 40 7.94 -8.13 29.02
CA GLY A 40 6.74 -7.31 28.95
C GLY A 40 6.80 -6.18 27.93
N ARG A 41 7.75 -6.21 26.98
CA ARG A 41 7.98 -5.12 26.01
C ARG A 41 7.01 -5.14 24.82
N VAL A 42 6.05 -6.06 24.82
CA VAL A 42 5.08 -6.28 23.75
C VAL A 42 3.69 -6.46 24.34
N ASN A 43 2.77 -5.56 24.00
CA ASN A 43 1.37 -5.64 24.46
C ASN A 43 0.44 -6.37 23.50
N THR A 44 0.74 -6.35 22.19
CA THR A 44 -0.15 -6.91 21.18
C THR A 44 0.66 -7.55 20.07
N VAL A 45 0.27 -8.78 19.72
CA VAL A 45 0.82 -9.54 18.60
C VAL A 45 -0.28 -9.99 17.66
N GLU A 46 0.05 -9.99 16.38
CA GLU A 46 -0.82 -10.39 15.29
C GLU A 46 -0.26 -11.64 14.62
N HIS A 47 -1.06 -12.70 14.56
CA HIS A 47 -0.73 -13.86 13.74
C HIS A 47 -1.22 -13.64 12.32
N THR A 48 -0.31 -13.78 11.36
CA THR A 48 -0.58 -13.65 9.94
C THR A 48 0.11 -14.76 9.16
N HIS A 49 -0.36 -15.01 7.94
CA HIS A 49 0.20 -16.00 7.03
C HIS A 49 0.36 -15.35 5.66
N ASP A 50 1.41 -15.75 4.94
CA ASP A 50 1.85 -15.10 3.71
C ASP A 50 1.27 -15.64 2.40
N GLY A 51 0.10 -16.26 2.30
CA GLY A 51 -0.38 -16.81 1.01
C GLY A 51 0.42 -18.01 0.45
N ALA A 52 1.73 -18.13 0.74
CA ALA A 52 2.61 -19.26 0.43
C ALA A 52 2.65 -20.31 1.56
N GLY A 53 2.03 -20.02 2.71
CA GLY A 53 1.87 -20.95 3.83
C GLY A 53 2.85 -20.71 4.98
N VAL A 54 3.76 -19.74 4.86
CA VAL A 54 4.63 -19.31 5.95
C VAL A 54 3.82 -18.49 6.94
N ARG A 55 3.99 -18.81 8.22
CA ARG A 55 3.32 -18.14 9.33
C ARG A 55 4.28 -17.14 9.95
N TRP A 56 3.70 -15.99 10.29
CA TRP A 56 4.40 -14.87 10.86
C TRP A 56 3.66 -14.37 12.09
N ILE A 57 4.41 -14.01 13.12
CA ILE A 57 3.91 -13.18 14.22
C ILE A 57 4.43 -11.77 13.99
N ARG A 58 3.53 -10.80 13.91
CA ARG A 58 3.87 -9.38 13.82
C ARG A 58 3.53 -8.70 15.12
N GLY A 59 4.33 -7.72 15.52
CA GLY A 59 4.08 -7.00 16.76
C GLY A 59 4.74 -5.63 16.74
N LYS A 60 4.41 -4.86 17.77
CA LYS A 60 5.06 -3.58 18.04
C LYS A 60 5.64 -3.60 19.44
N VAL A 61 6.83 -3.03 19.56
CA VAL A 61 7.48 -2.82 20.86
C VAL A 61 6.86 -1.58 21.51
N ILE A 62 6.67 -1.61 22.83
CA ILE A 62 6.17 -0.46 23.58
C ILE A 62 7.20 0.69 23.48
N ALA A 63 6.74 1.88 23.08
CA ALA A 63 7.60 3.03 22.86
C ALA A 63 8.34 3.43 24.16
N GLY A 64 9.66 3.58 24.08
CA GLY A 64 10.51 4.03 25.21
C GLY A 64 11.37 2.94 25.86
N GLU A 65 11.17 1.66 25.55
CA GLU A 65 11.86 0.54 26.23
C GLU A 65 12.96 -0.19 25.41
N GLY A 66 13.52 0.41 24.36
CA GLY A 66 14.53 -0.30 23.55
C GLY A 66 15.49 0.60 22.78
N GLN A 67 16.70 0.79 23.29
CA GLN A 67 17.83 1.20 22.44
C GLN A 67 18.19 0.02 21.51
N GLY A 68 18.01 0.21 20.20
CA GLY A 68 18.44 -0.75 19.17
C GLY A 68 17.43 -1.84 18.79
N ILE A 69 16.20 -1.81 19.30
CA ILE A 69 15.15 -2.78 18.95
C ILE A 69 14.19 -2.14 17.94
N PRO A 70 13.84 -2.81 16.84
CA PRO A 70 12.91 -2.27 15.85
C PRO A 70 11.51 -2.07 16.46
N GLU A 71 10.90 -0.91 16.21
CA GLU A 71 9.56 -0.56 16.70
C GLU A 71 8.49 -1.54 16.19
N LYS A 72 8.66 -2.04 14.96
CA LYS A 72 7.80 -3.04 14.31
C LYS A 72 8.64 -4.24 13.94
N PHE A 73 8.21 -5.42 14.37
CA PHE A 73 8.91 -6.66 14.08
C PHE A 73 8.00 -7.71 13.47
N LYS A 74 8.62 -8.66 12.77
CA LYS A 74 7.99 -9.91 12.32
C LYS A 74 8.88 -11.08 12.70
N VAL A 75 8.26 -12.19 13.09
CA VAL A 75 8.94 -13.43 13.49
C VAL A 75 8.37 -14.55 12.66
N ARG A 76 9.24 -15.31 11.99
CA ARG A 76 8.83 -16.54 11.30
C ARG A 76 8.60 -17.64 12.33
N ILE A 77 7.46 -18.32 12.24
CA ILE A 77 7.10 -19.39 13.17
C ILE A 77 6.61 -20.64 12.46
N THR A 78 6.84 -21.79 13.08
CA THR A 78 6.24 -23.08 12.72
C THR A 78 4.93 -23.31 13.50
N SER A 79 4.14 -24.30 13.08
CA SER A 79 2.92 -24.68 13.81
C SER A 79 3.18 -25.08 15.26
N ARG A 80 4.34 -25.71 15.54
CA ARG A 80 4.75 -26.09 16.89
C ARG A 80 5.06 -24.86 17.75
N GLN A 81 5.86 -23.94 17.21
CA GLN A 81 6.21 -22.69 17.88
C GLN A 81 4.98 -21.79 18.12
N LEU A 82 3.95 -21.85 17.27
CA LEU A 82 2.71 -21.11 17.51
C LEU A 82 2.00 -21.56 18.80
N GLN A 83 2.03 -22.86 19.09
CA GLN A 83 1.41 -23.40 20.30
C GLN A 83 2.21 -23.00 21.55
N GLU A 84 3.54 -23.08 21.49
CA GLU A 84 4.44 -22.61 22.55
C GLU A 84 4.29 -21.11 22.80
N ALA A 85 4.26 -20.30 21.74
CA ALA A 85 4.07 -18.86 21.81
C ALA A 85 2.70 -18.48 22.40
N SER A 86 1.64 -19.23 22.08
CA SER A 86 0.30 -19.01 22.64
C SER A 86 0.28 -19.13 24.16
N THR A 87 1.00 -20.10 24.72
CA THR A 87 1.17 -20.23 26.17
C THR A 87 1.95 -19.04 26.73
N LEU A 88 3.08 -18.68 26.10
CA LEU A 88 3.91 -17.55 26.51
C LEU A 88 3.13 -16.22 26.52
N PHE A 89 2.26 -15.98 25.53
CA PHE A 89 1.42 -14.79 25.48
C PHE A 89 0.39 -14.74 26.60
N LYS A 90 -0.19 -15.89 26.97
CA LYS A 90 -1.14 -15.96 28.09
C LYS A 90 -0.46 -15.67 29.43
N GLU A 91 0.73 -16.21 29.63
CA GLU A 91 1.51 -16.01 30.86
C GLU A 91 1.95 -14.55 31.03
N ASN A 92 2.24 -13.86 29.93
CA ASN A 92 2.73 -12.47 29.93
C ASN A 92 1.65 -11.43 29.60
N ASN A 93 0.36 -11.79 29.66
CA ASN A 93 -0.78 -10.90 29.37
C ASN A 93 -0.72 -10.18 28.00
N VAL A 94 -0.12 -10.82 27.00
CA VAL A 94 -0.02 -10.26 25.65
C VAL A 94 -1.29 -10.55 24.87
N VAL A 95 -1.88 -9.51 24.28
CA VAL A 95 -3.10 -9.64 23.47
C VAL A 95 -2.76 -10.29 22.13
N PHE A 96 -3.22 -11.53 21.93
CA PHE A 96 -3.06 -12.27 20.67
C PHE A 96 -4.27 -12.05 19.76
N LYS A 97 -4.03 -11.44 18.59
CA LYS A 97 -5.06 -11.24 17.55
C LYS A 97 -4.73 -12.06 16.31
N VAL A 98 -5.71 -12.79 15.80
CA VAL A 98 -5.60 -13.43 14.49
C VAL A 98 -6.13 -12.45 13.46
N VAL A 99 -5.25 -11.92 12.62
CA VAL A 99 -5.64 -10.97 11.58
C VAL A 99 -5.68 -11.74 10.26
N PRO A 100 -6.85 -11.84 9.60
CA PRO A 100 -6.90 -12.42 8.27
C PRO A 100 -5.97 -11.62 7.36
N PRO A 101 -5.25 -12.27 6.43
CA PRO A 101 -4.42 -11.54 5.48
C PRO A 101 -5.30 -10.48 4.83
N LYS A 102 -4.94 -9.20 4.95
CA LYS A 102 -5.69 -8.11 4.32
C LYS A 102 -5.80 -8.50 2.85
N PRO A 103 -7.01 -8.79 2.33
CA PRO A 103 -7.13 -9.05 0.91
C PRO A 103 -6.60 -7.81 0.23
N MET A 104 -5.70 -8.00 -0.73
CA MET A 104 -5.18 -6.95 -1.59
C MET A 104 -6.28 -6.33 -2.46
N ALA A 105 -7.51 -6.17 -1.97
CA ALA A 105 -8.64 -5.60 -2.68
C ALA A 105 -8.29 -4.21 -3.24
N GLY A 106 -7.58 -3.39 -2.47
CA GLY A 106 -7.03 -2.13 -2.98
C GLY A 106 -5.96 -2.32 -4.06
N ALA A 107 -5.12 -3.35 -3.97
CA ALA A 107 -4.07 -3.58 -4.96
C ALA A 107 -4.59 -4.08 -6.32
N TYR A 108 -5.82 -4.59 -6.40
CA TYR A 108 -6.44 -4.95 -7.68
C TYR A 108 -7.37 -3.86 -8.21
N VAL A 109 -8.10 -3.19 -7.32
CA VAL A 109 -9.09 -2.17 -7.71
C VAL A 109 -8.40 -0.86 -8.12
N THR A 110 -7.37 -0.43 -7.38
CA THR A 110 -6.66 0.82 -7.67
C THR A 110 -5.96 0.83 -9.04
N PRO A 111 -5.19 -0.19 -9.46
CA PRO A 111 -4.57 -0.19 -10.79
C PRO A 111 -5.56 -0.41 -11.93
N MET A 112 -6.79 -0.88 -11.67
CA MET A 112 -7.83 -1.03 -12.68
C MET A 112 -8.59 0.27 -12.93
N ILE A 113 -8.94 1.01 -11.86
CA ILE A 113 -9.74 2.24 -11.95
C ILE A 113 -8.91 3.45 -12.35
N LEU A 114 -7.65 3.52 -11.87
CA LEU A 114 -6.77 4.65 -12.13
C LEU A 114 -6.50 4.94 -13.62
N PRO A 115 -6.15 3.95 -14.49
CA PRO A 115 -5.97 4.20 -15.92
C PRO A 115 -7.25 4.68 -16.62
N LEU A 116 -8.43 4.23 -16.16
CA LEU A 116 -9.72 4.66 -16.71
C LEU A 116 -9.99 6.13 -16.37
N LEU A 117 -9.75 6.54 -15.11
CA LEU A 117 -9.88 7.94 -14.68
C LEU A 117 -8.93 8.86 -15.46
N ILE A 118 -7.67 8.45 -15.62
CA ILE A 118 -6.69 9.22 -16.38
C ILE A 118 -7.13 9.36 -17.85
N ALA A 119 -7.62 8.28 -18.47
CA ALA A 119 -8.14 8.34 -19.83
C ALA A 119 -9.32 9.30 -19.97
N LEU A 120 -10.27 9.28 -19.03
CA LEU A 120 -11.41 10.20 -19.02
C LEU A 120 -10.98 11.67 -18.87
N ILE A 121 -9.99 11.95 -18.03
CA ILE A 121 -9.42 13.30 -17.87
C ILE A 121 -8.81 13.77 -19.19
N TRP A 122 -8.03 12.93 -19.87
CA TRP A 122 -7.45 13.29 -21.18
C TRP A 122 -8.52 13.57 -22.24
N ILE A 123 -9.55 12.72 -22.32
CA ILE A 123 -10.68 12.94 -23.25
C ILE A 123 -11.37 14.27 -22.94
N ALA A 124 -11.60 14.59 -21.66
CA ALA A 124 -12.22 15.84 -21.25
C ALA A 124 -11.37 17.07 -21.64
N ILE A 125 -10.03 17.00 -21.46
CA ILE A 125 -9.11 18.07 -21.86
C ILE A 125 -9.13 18.27 -23.38
N ILE A 126 -9.04 17.18 -24.15
CA ILE A 126 -9.09 17.25 -25.62
C ILE A 126 -10.40 17.91 -26.08
N PHE A 127 -11.53 17.48 -25.51
CA PHE A 127 -12.84 18.02 -25.84
C PHE A 127 -12.96 19.50 -25.49
N PHE A 128 -12.42 19.91 -24.34
CA PHE A 128 -12.38 21.31 -23.92
C PHE A 128 -11.57 22.17 -24.89
N VAL A 129 -10.36 21.72 -25.26
CA VAL A 129 -9.50 22.43 -26.23
C VAL A 129 -10.17 22.56 -27.59
N LEU A 130 -10.80 21.48 -28.08
CA LEU A 130 -11.52 21.50 -29.36
C LEU A 130 -12.67 22.51 -29.34
N LYS A 131 -13.44 22.53 -28.25
CA LYS A 131 -14.55 23.48 -28.08
C LYS A 131 -14.05 24.93 -28.01
N LEU A 132 -12.90 25.17 -27.36
CA LEU A 132 -12.28 26.48 -27.31
C LEU A 132 -11.79 26.92 -28.70
N ALA A 133 -11.12 26.04 -29.44
CA ALA A 133 -10.66 26.31 -30.80
C ALA A 133 -11.84 26.66 -31.73
N LEU A 134 -12.93 25.90 -31.69
CA LEU A 134 -14.15 26.18 -32.48
C LEU A 134 -14.82 27.51 -32.12
N ARG A 135 -14.72 27.95 -30.85
CA ARG A 135 -15.22 29.28 -30.45
C ARG A 135 -14.33 30.40 -30.98
N LEU A 136 -13.01 30.20 -30.98
CA LEU A 136 -12.06 31.17 -31.52
C LEU A 136 -12.22 31.32 -33.04
N VAL A 137 -12.32 30.23 -33.79
CA VAL A 137 -12.57 30.27 -35.24
C VAL A 137 -13.84 31.06 -35.56
N ARG A 138 -14.95 30.76 -34.88
CA ARG A 138 -16.22 31.50 -35.03
C ARG A 138 -16.17 32.95 -34.56
N ALA A 139 -15.23 33.30 -33.68
CA ALA A 139 -15.03 34.69 -33.28
C ALA A 139 -14.24 35.45 -34.35
N VAL A 140 -13.21 34.82 -34.93
CA VAL A 140 -12.42 35.39 -36.02
C VAL A 140 -13.26 35.59 -37.28
N GLU A 141 -14.06 34.59 -37.67
CA GLU A 141 -14.98 34.71 -38.83
C GLU A 141 -15.93 35.92 -38.67
N ARG A 142 -16.50 36.13 -37.48
CA ARG A 142 -17.37 37.27 -37.21
C ARG A 142 -16.67 38.63 -37.25
N ILE A 143 -15.39 38.68 -36.89
CA ILE A 143 -14.59 39.91 -37.01
C ILE A 143 -14.30 40.20 -38.48
N ALA A 144 -13.97 39.17 -39.27
CA ALA A 144 -13.74 39.31 -40.70
C ALA A 144 -14.98 39.81 -41.45
N GLU A 145 -16.16 39.22 -41.20
CA GLU A 145 -17.43 39.66 -41.83
C GLU A 145 -17.82 41.11 -41.51
N ASN A 146 -17.40 41.64 -40.35
CA ASN A 146 -17.67 43.02 -39.96
C ASN A 146 -16.68 44.03 -40.57
N MET A 147 -15.54 43.60 -41.09
CA MET A 147 -14.56 44.48 -41.75
C MET A 147 -14.83 44.63 -43.26
N ASP A 148 -15.52 43.67 -43.88
CA ASP A 148 -15.89 43.70 -45.30
C ASP A 148 -17.19 44.52 -45.57
N LYS A 149 -17.87 44.99 -44.53
CA LYS A 149 -19.07 45.85 -44.61
C LYS A 149 -18.72 47.30 -44.31
#